data_AF-A0A1I0QHX3-F1
#
_entry.id   AF-A0A1I0QHX3-F1
#
_cell.length_a   1.000
_cell.length_b   1.000
_cell.length_c   1.000
_cell.angle_alpha   90.00
_cell.angle_beta   90.00
_cell.angle_gamma   90.00
#
_symmetry.space_group_name_H-M   'P 1'
#
loop_
_entity.id
_entity.type
_entity.pdbx_description
1 polymer ?
#
loop_
_entity_poly.entity_id
_entity_poly.type
_entity_poly.pdbx_seq_one_letter_code
_entity_poly.pdbx_strand_id
1 'polypeptide(L)'
;MISDSYTYDLSGNPQKIYFTNGSITKYVYSATGQKLRMVHYTAKANITRTIGQQVELKASEIQSTDSTDYLLGGSLVVRNGKIDKYLFDGGYAQATASGTTDKFTFYYQNKDHLG
;
A
#
# COMPACT_ATOMS: atom_id res chain seq x y z
N MET A 1 -8.43 -9.72 -9.85
CA MET A 1 -8.97 -9.68 -8.47
C MET A 1 -10.28 -8.91 -8.55
N ILE A 2 -11.36 -9.41 -7.95
CA ILE A 2 -12.66 -8.73 -7.96
C ILE A 2 -12.82 -8.02 -6.62
N SER A 3 -12.92 -6.69 -6.65
CA SER A 3 -13.35 -5.89 -5.51
C SER A 3 -14.84 -6.14 -5.27
N ASP A 4 -15.23 -6.33 -4.02
CA ASP A 4 -16.56 -6.86 -3.72
C ASP A 4 -17.41 -5.91 -2.87
N SER A 5 -16.83 -5.34 -1.81
CA SER A 5 -17.53 -4.38 -0.97
C SER A 5 -16.64 -3.25 -0.46
N TYR A 6 -17.28 -2.13 -0.11
CA TYR A 6 -16.63 -0.88 0.24
C TYR A 6 -17.21 -0.33 1.54
N THR A 7 -16.38 0.36 2.32
CA THR A 7 -16.82 1.20 3.44
C THR A 7 -16.31 2.61 3.22
N TYR A 8 -17.01 3.58 3.76
CA TYR A 8 -16.73 5.00 3.59
C TYR A 8 -16.66 5.68 4.97
N ASP A 9 -15.88 6.75 5.08
CA ASP A 9 -15.96 7.64 6.23
C ASP A 9 -17.19 8.57 6.13
N LEU A 10 -17.40 9.42 7.15
CA LEU A 10 -18.52 10.36 7.20
C LEU A 10 -18.47 11.43 6.09
N SER A 11 -17.30 11.66 5.50
CA SER A 11 -17.07 12.59 4.40
C SER A 11 -17.23 11.94 3.03
N GLY A 12 -17.58 10.64 2.98
CA GLY A 12 -17.75 9.88 1.75
C GLY A 12 -16.44 9.40 1.12
N ASN A 13 -15.30 9.48 1.81
CA ASN A 13 -14.05 8.93 1.30
C ASN A 13 -14.00 7.41 1.49
N PRO A 14 -13.55 6.61 0.51
CA PRO A 14 -13.42 5.17 0.67
C PRO A 14 -12.45 4.82 1.81
N GLN A 15 -12.92 4.18 2.87
CA GLN A 15 -12.07 3.80 4.00
C GLN A 15 -11.45 2.41 3.80
N LYS A 16 -12.22 1.45 3.29
CA LYS A 16 -11.77 0.06 3.08
C LYS A 16 -12.41 -0.57 1.85
N ILE A 17 -11.66 -1.43 1.17
CA ILE A 17 -12.13 -2.31 0.08
C ILE A 17 -11.87 -3.75 0.50
N TYR A 18 -12.89 -4.59 0.42
CA TYR A 18 -12.79 -6.02 0.67
C TYR A 18 -12.82 -6.79 -0.65
N PHE A 19 -11.95 -7.80 -0.76
CA PHE A 19 -11.81 -8.64 -1.95
C PHE A 19 -12.27 -10.08 -1.65
N THR A 20 -12.79 -10.79 -2.65
CA THR A 20 -13.23 -12.20 -2.49
C THR A 20 -12.12 -13.16 -2.08
N ASN A 21 -10.87 -12.83 -2.39
CA ASN A 21 -9.68 -13.61 -2.01
C ASN A 21 -9.22 -13.35 -0.57
N GLY A 22 -10.04 -12.69 0.26
CA GLY A 22 -9.71 -12.44 1.65
C GLY A 22 -8.97 -11.12 1.91
N SER A 23 -8.23 -10.60 0.92
CA SER A 23 -7.42 -9.39 1.04
C SER A 23 -8.26 -8.14 1.34
N ILE A 24 -7.60 -7.11 1.88
CA ILE A 24 -8.23 -5.83 2.23
C ILE A 24 -7.31 -4.68 1.82
N THR A 25 -7.86 -3.65 1.17
CA THR A 25 -7.18 -2.35 1.05
C THR A 25 -7.79 -1.37 2.04
N LYS A 26 -6.97 -0.65 2.79
CA LYS A 26 -7.39 0.45 3.69
C LYS A 26 -6.78 1.77 3.25
N TYR A 27 -7.49 2.84 3.52
CA TYR A 27 -7.06 4.20 3.21
C TYR A 27 -7.11 5.09 4.46
N VAL A 28 -6.18 6.04 4.53
CA VAL A 28 -6.14 7.08 5.55
C VAL A 28 -6.21 8.43 4.86
N TYR A 29 -7.07 9.31 5.37
CA TYR A 29 -7.27 10.66 4.85
C TYR A 29 -7.00 11.71 5.94
N SER A 30 -6.64 12.92 5.51
CA SER A 30 -6.62 14.09 6.37
C SER A 30 -8.05 14.51 6.73
N ALA A 31 -8.20 15.43 7.68
CA ALA A 31 -9.48 16.04 8.02
C ALA A 31 -10.13 16.79 6.83
N THR A 32 -9.34 17.19 5.83
CA THR A 32 -9.80 17.87 4.62
C THR A 32 -10.07 16.91 3.44
N GLY A 33 -9.95 15.60 3.64
CA GLY A 33 -10.17 14.60 2.59
C GLY A 33 -8.95 14.33 1.69
N GLN A 34 -7.77 14.85 2.02
CA GLN A 34 -6.54 14.50 1.30
C GLN A 34 -6.14 13.06 1.63
N LYS A 35 -5.91 12.23 0.61
CA LYS A 35 -5.41 10.86 0.81
C LYS A 35 -3.97 10.90 1.35
N LEU A 36 -3.73 10.30 2.50
CA LEU A 36 -2.42 10.29 3.18
C LEU A 36 -1.71 8.94 3.05
N ARG A 37 -2.44 7.83 3.05
CA ARG A 37 -1.85 6.49 2.96
C ARG A 37 -2.83 5.47 2.36
N MET A 38 -2.30 4.50 1.64
CA MET A 38 -2.98 3.27 1.26
C MET A 38 -2.21 2.07 1.82
N VAL A 39 -2.89 1.12 2.43
CA VAL A 39 -2.32 -0.14 2.92
C VAL A 39 -3.07 -1.30 2.29
N HIS A 40 -2.35 -2.19 1.63
CA HIS A 40 -2.88 -3.46 1.11
C HIS A 40 -2.44 -4.61 2.00
N TYR A 41 -3.41 -5.28 2.59
CA TYR A 41 -3.23 -6.53 3.33
C TYR A 41 -3.53 -7.69 2.39
N THR A 42 -2.50 -8.45 2.06
CA THR A 42 -2.65 -9.71 1.34
C THR A 42 -3.02 -10.80 2.33
N ALA A 43 -4.14 -11.49 2.12
CA ALA A 43 -4.50 -12.62 2.95
C ALA A 43 -3.63 -13.86 2.62
N LYS A 44 -3.43 -14.74 3.60
CA LYS A 44 -2.82 -16.06 3.37
C LYS A 44 -3.68 -16.91 2.44
N ALA A 45 -3.03 -17.89 1.81
CA ALA A 45 -3.75 -18.91 1.04
C ALA A 45 -4.87 -19.56 1.87
N ASN A 46 -5.98 -19.90 1.21
CA ASN A 46 -7.21 -20.47 1.78
C ASN A 46 -8.11 -19.51 2.57
N ILE A 47 -7.75 -18.24 2.71
CA ILE A 47 -8.70 -17.22 3.15
C ILE A 47 -9.53 -16.81 1.93
N THR A 48 -10.85 -16.96 2.03
CA THR A 48 -11.82 -16.52 1.02
C THR A 48 -13.02 -15.88 1.70
N ARG A 49 -13.78 -15.10 0.92
CA ARG A 49 -14.96 -14.38 1.40
C ARG A 49 -16.11 -14.55 0.45
N THR A 50 -17.31 -14.55 1.01
CA THR A 50 -18.54 -14.42 0.23
C THR A 50 -18.71 -12.98 -0.25
N ILE A 51 -19.38 -12.83 -1.38
CA ILE A 51 -19.74 -11.52 -1.95
C ILE A 51 -20.49 -10.67 -0.92
N GLY A 52 -20.10 -9.40 -0.80
CA GLY A 52 -20.65 -8.44 0.17
C GLY A 52 -20.12 -8.53 1.61
N GLN A 53 -19.26 -9.51 1.95
CA GLN A 53 -18.85 -9.74 3.33
C GLN A 53 -17.71 -8.82 3.82
N GLN A 54 -17.98 -8.02 4.86
CA GLN A 54 -17.06 -7.02 5.43
C GLN A 54 -16.41 -7.47 6.76
N VAL A 55 -15.59 -8.52 6.71
CA VAL A 55 -14.84 -9.01 7.88
C VAL A 55 -13.41 -8.46 7.92
N GLU A 56 -12.80 -8.25 9.08
CA GLU A 56 -11.37 -7.87 9.15
C GLU A 56 -10.44 -9.09 9.11
N LEU A 57 -9.20 -8.91 8.62
CA LEU A 57 -8.17 -9.94 8.73
C LEU A 57 -7.55 -9.92 10.13
N LYS A 58 -7.36 -11.09 10.74
CA LYS A 58 -6.52 -11.24 11.92
C LYS A 58 -5.04 -11.19 11.51
N ALA A 59 -4.17 -10.79 12.42
CA ALA A 59 -2.72 -10.77 12.17
C ALA A 59 -2.18 -12.14 11.68
N SER A 60 -2.73 -13.24 12.20
CA SER A 60 -2.38 -14.60 11.79
C SER A 60 -2.82 -14.97 10.37
N GLU A 61 -3.74 -14.22 9.77
CA GLU A 61 -4.31 -14.45 8.43
C GLU A 61 -3.65 -13.57 7.36
N ILE A 62 -2.76 -12.65 7.74
CA ILE A 62 -2.07 -11.74 6.83
C ILE A 62 -0.79 -12.42 6.31
N GLN A 63 -0.62 -12.45 4.99
CA GLN A 63 0.59 -12.88 4.30
C GLN A 63 1.57 -11.73 4.09
N SER A 64 1.06 -10.57 3.66
CA SER A 64 1.89 -9.37 3.47
C SER A 64 1.12 -8.09 3.78
N THR A 65 1.86 -7.03 4.10
CA THR A 65 1.32 -5.69 4.36
C THR A 65 2.13 -4.66 3.58
N ASP A 66 1.65 -4.31 2.40
CA ASP A 66 2.29 -3.34 1.53
C ASP A 66 1.57 -1.99 1.64
N SER A 67 2.28 -0.88 1.51
CA SER A 67 1.66 0.44 1.57
C SER A 67 2.35 1.48 0.70
N THR A 68 1.58 2.50 0.35
CA THR A 68 2.07 3.71 -0.32
C THR A 68 1.73 4.92 0.54
N ASP A 69 2.75 5.73 0.83
CA ASP A 69 2.59 6.97 1.58
C ASP A 69 2.45 8.17 0.62
N TYR A 70 1.36 8.90 0.76
CA TYR A 70 1.01 10.03 -0.09
C TYR A 70 1.43 11.39 0.49
N LEU A 71 1.92 11.47 1.73
CA LEU A 71 2.52 12.71 2.25
C LEU A 71 3.77 13.10 1.46
N LEU A 72 4.48 12.10 0.92
CA LEU A 72 5.59 12.29 -0.02
C LEU A 72 5.13 12.21 -1.49
N GLY A 73 3.92 12.69 -1.80
CA GLY A 73 3.40 12.70 -3.17
C GLY A 73 3.13 11.32 -3.77
N GLY A 74 3.07 10.27 -2.95
CA GLY A 74 2.95 8.87 -3.40
C GLY A 74 4.28 8.22 -3.74
N SER A 75 5.41 8.90 -3.49
CA SER A 75 6.74 8.43 -3.83
C SER A 75 7.29 7.34 -2.91
N LEU A 76 6.75 7.17 -1.71
CA LEU A 76 7.27 6.20 -0.75
C LEU A 76 6.45 4.91 -0.79
N VAL A 77 7.11 3.82 -1.21
CA VAL A 77 6.58 2.46 -1.22
C VAL A 77 7.19 1.67 -0.08
N VAL A 78 6.34 0.98 0.66
CA VAL A 78 6.70 0.18 1.84
C VAL A 78 6.19 -1.24 1.61
N ARG A 79 7.04 -2.24 1.85
CA ARG A 79 6.74 -3.66 1.74
C ARG A 79 6.88 -4.32 3.09
N ASN A 80 5.85 -5.01 3.55
CA ASN A 80 5.81 -5.65 4.87
C ASN A 80 6.27 -4.71 6.02
N GLY A 81 5.81 -3.46 5.99
CA GLY A 81 6.17 -2.45 6.99
C GLY A 81 7.59 -1.88 6.91
N LYS A 82 8.40 -2.30 5.92
CA LYS A 82 9.76 -1.75 5.67
C LYS A 82 9.78 -0.91 4.40
N ILE A 83 10.60 0.14 4.37
CA ILE A 83 10.79 0.93 3.15
C ILE A 83 11.31 0.00 2.05
N ASP A 84 10.73 0.10 0.86
CA ASP A 84 11.14 -0.62 -0.34
C ASP A 84 11.72 0.37 -1.34
N LYS A 85 10.94 1.38 -1.74
CA LYS A 85 11.38 2.39 -2.70
C LYS A 85 10.98 3.80 -2.29
N TYR A 86 11.84 4.75 -2.62
CA TYR A 86 11.51 6.16 -2.66
C TYR A 86 11.73 6.70 -4.08
N LEU A 87 10.66 7.16 -4.72
CA LEU A 87 10.66 7.69 -6.08
C LEU A 87 10.92 9.21 -6.07
N PHE A 88 11.80 9.70 -6.94
CA PHE A 88 12.08 11.12 -7.08
C PHE A 88 12.31 11.48 -8.55
N ASP A 89 12.29 12.78 -8.90
CA ASP A 89 12.56 13.19 -10.29
C ASP A 89 13.97 12.78 -10.70
N GLY A 90 14.08 12.02 -11.78
CA GLY A 90 15.34 11.47 -12.27
C GLY A 90 15.74 10.12 -11.67
N GLY A 91 14.91 9.44 -10.87
CA GLY A 91 15.27 8.11 -10.38
C GLY A 91 14.46 7.53 -9.22
N TYR A 92 15.07 6.57 -8.53
CA TYR A 92 14.56 6.04 -7.28
C TYR A 92 15.67 5.51 -6.37
N ALA A 93 15.44 5.56 -5.07
CA ALA A 93 16.25 4.86 -4.08
C ALA A 93 15.56 3.54 -3.72
N GLN A 94 16.29 2.43 -3.80
CA GLN A 94 15.83 1.10 -3.38
C GLN A 94 16.47 0.75 -2.04
N ALA A 95 15.64 0.46 -1.05
CA ALA A 95 16.08 -0.11 0.22
C ALA A 95 16.32 -1.62 0.06
N THR A 96 17.41 -2.11 0.64
CA THR A 96 17.64 -3.54 0.90
C THR A 96 17.83 -3.71 2.39
N ALA A 97 16.95 -4.48 3.02
CA ALA A 97 17.02 -4.74 4.45
C ALA A 97 18.32 -5.49 4.81
N SER A 98 19.06 -4.98 5.79
CA SER A 98 20.29 -5.60 6.31
C SER A 98 20.25 -5.61 7.84
N GLY A 99 19.47 -6.53 8.42
CA GLY A 99 19.28 -6.61 9.87
C GLY A 99 18.55 -5.39 10.41
N THR A 100 19.22 -4.61 11.26
CA THR A 100 18.70 -3.36 11.86
C THR A 100 19.04 -2.12 11.05
N THR A 101 19.81 -2.25 9.97
CA THR A 101 20.20 -1.14 9.09
C THR A 101 19.67 -1.40 7.68
N ASP A 102 19.06 -0.41 7.08
CA ASP A 102 18.68 -0.48 5.67
C ASP A 102 19.80 0.13 4.81
N LYS A 103 20.14 -0.56 3.72
CA LYS A 103 21.05 -0.02 2.69
C LYS A 103 20.22 0.55 1.57
N PHE A 104 20.59 1.72 1.06
CA PHE A 104 19.92 2.37 -0.06
C PHE A 104 20.82 2.40 -1.28
N THR A 105 20.33 1.85 -2.39
CA THR A 105 20.96 1.99 -3.71
C THR A 105 20.17 3.01 -4.53
N PHE A 106 20.86 3.99 -5.09
CA PHE A 106 20.24 5.03 -5.91
C PHE A 106 20.38 4.68 -7.39
N TYR A 107 19.25 4.64 -8.08
CA TYR A 107 19.16 4.40 -9.52
C TYR A 107 18.72 5.69 -10.18
N TYR A 108 19.57 6.21 -11.07
CA TYR A 108 19.28 7.42 -11.84
C TYR A 108 18.86 7.06 -13.26
N GLN A 109 17.83 7.73 -13.75
CA GLN A 109 17.43 7.67 -15.14
C GLN A 109 18.14 8.80 -15.89
N ASN A 110 18.91 8.45 -16.90
CA ASN A 110 19.43 9.44 -17.83
C ASN A 110 18.28 9.86 -18.73
N LYS A 111 17.84 11.11 -18.61
CA LYS A 111 17.03 11.74 -19.66
C LYS A 111 17.98 11.96 -20.84
N ASP A 112 17.73 11.30 -21.96
CA ASP A 112 18.40 11.68 -23.18
C ASP A 112 17.86 13.04 -23.65
N HIS A 113 18.39 13.55 -24.76
CA HIS A 113 17.95 14.82 -25.33
C HIS A 113 16.46 14.88 -25.73
N LEU A 114 15.72 13.77 -25.67
CA LEU A 114 14.30 13.71 -26.01
C LEU A 114 13.37 13.70 -24.77
N GLY A 115 13.94 13.58 -23.56
CA GLY A 115 13.20 13.60 -22.30
C GLY A 115 12.72 12.23 -21.86
#